data_AF-A0A3E5GVR8-F1
#
_entry.id   AF-A0A3E5GVR8-F1
#
_cell.length_a   1.000
_cell.length_b   1.000
_cell.length_c   1.000
_cell.angle_alpha   90.00
_cell.angle_beta   90.00
_cell.angle_gamma   90.00
#
_symmetry.space_group_name_H-M   'P 1'
#
loop_
_entity.id
_entity.type
_entity.pdbx_description
1 polymer ?
#
loop_
_entity_poly.entity_id
_entity_poly.type
_entity_poly.pdbx_seq_one_letter_code
_entity_poly.pdbx_strand_id
1 'polypeptide(L)'
;MAVFRVEKNANYTTMCNYHLRDQTLSLKAKGLLSMLLSLPDTWHYSVRGLAAISLEGVDGILTALKELETHGYLERRQLRQPNGRLGQTEYVIFEKPRSQPCMDSPCTEKPDTVSPNTVPPDTITPAQRSKEGSSKKQLSTDEKGKTVSQPSRHRYGMYENVLLSDEELQKLQAEFPADYQSRIERLSEYMASSGRRYKNHLATIRSWARRDSKQSKLPAYSHDNYRYKEGESL
;
A
#
# COMPACT_ATOMS: atom_id res chain seq x y z
N MET A 1 7.99 1.54 -49.03
CA MET A 1 8.72 1.19 -47.78
C MET A 1 8.84 2.44 -46.92
N ALA A 2 8.67 2.34 -45.61
CA ALA A 2 8.99 3.44 -44.70
C ALA A 2 10.47 3.38 -44.30
N VAL A 3 11.19 4.50 -44.43
CA VAL A 3 12.59 4.59 -44.01
C VAL A 3 12.66 5.30 -42.65
N PHE A 4 12.83 4.53 -41.58
CA PHE A 4 13.06 5.08 -40.26
C PHE A 4 14.48 5.67 -40.19
N ARG A 5 14.58 7.00 -40.18
CA ARG A 5 15.81 7.72 -39.82
C ARG A 5 15.72 8.10 -38.35
N VAL A 6 16.75 7.75 -37.59
CA VAL A 6 16.90 8.15 -36.18
C VAL A 6 18.07 9.11 -36.13
N GLU A 7 17.78 10.40 -36.02
CA GLU A 7 18.81 11.42 -35.80
C GLU A 7 19.28 11.31 -34.34
N LYS A 8 20.55 10.97 -34.15
CA LYS A 8 21.15 10.75 -32.84
C LYS A 8 21.88 12.00 -32.37
N ASN A 9 21.19 12.80 -31.56
CA ASN A 9 21.86 13.72 -30.65
C ASN A 9 22.67 12.93 -29.61
N ALA A 10 23.73 13.50 -29.05
CA ALA A 10 24.69 12.79 -28.19
C ALA A 10 24.10 12.19 -26.89
N ASN A 11 22.88 12.60 -26.53
CA ASN A 11 22.17 12.17 -25.32
C ASN A 11 21.43 10.83 -25.55
N TYR A 12 22.16 9.72 -25.72
CA TYR A 12 21.56 8.38 -25.87
C TYR A 12 22.27 7.33 -25.01
N THR A 13 21.49 6.40 -24.46
CA THR A 13 21.99 5.27 -23.65
C THR A 13 22.04 4.00 -24.49
N THR A 14 23.19 3.33 -24.53
CA THR A 14 23.31 1.96 -25.03
C THR A 14 23.15 0.98 -23.87
N MET A 15 22.10 0.15 -23.92
CA MET A 15 21.79 -0.88 -22.93
C MET A 15 21.49 -2.22 -23.62
N CYS A 16 21.67 -3.34 -22.92
CA CYS A 16 21.27 -4.65 -23.40
C CYS A 16 19.76 -4.72 -23.68
N ASN A 17 19.38 -5.39 -24.77
CA ASN A 17 17.98 -5.59 -25.15
C ASN A 17 17.24 -6.66 -24.31
N TYR A 18 17.81 -7.13 -23.19
CA TYR A 18 17.32 -8.32 -22.50
C TYR A 18 16.00 -8.05 -21.76
N HIS A 19 15.99 -7.09 -20.82
CA HIS A 19 14.78 -6.69 -20.09
C HIS A 19 13.69 -6.14 -21.00
N LEU A 20 14.06 -5.44 -22.09
CA LEU A 20 13.11 -4.95 -23.08
C LEU A 20 12.32 -6.09 -23.74
N ARG A 21 12.96 -7.23 -23.98
CA ARG A 21 12.38 -8.43 -24.63
C ARG A 21 11.75 -9.43 -23.66
N ASP A 22 12.06 -9.35 -22.37
CA ASP A 22 11.47 -10.19 -21.33
C ASP A 22 9.95 -10.03 -21.30
N GLN A 23 9.19 -11.12 -21.43
CA GLN A 23 7.72 -11.07 -21.40
C GLN A 23 7.14 -11.10 -19.98
N THR A 24 7.97 -11.37 -18.96
CA THR A 24 7.56 -11.43 -17.56
C THR A 24 7.58 -10.06 -16.87
N LEU A 25 8.25 -9.07 -17.45
CA LEU A 25 8.27 -7.68 -16.97
C LEU A 25 7.17 -6.81 -17.59
N SER A 26 6.51 -6.02 -16.74
CA SER A 26 5.62 -4.94 -17.12
C SER A 26 6.36 -3.80 -17.84
N LEU A 27 5.64 -3.04 -18.67
CA LEU A 27 6.20 -1.83 -19.32
C LEU A 27 6.71 -0.80 -18.30
N LYS A 28 6.15 -0.79 -17.08
CA LYS A 28 6.60 0.08 -15.98
C LYS A 28 7.96 -0.34 -15.44
N ALA A 29 8.15 -1.63 -15.15
CA ALA A 29 9.45 -2.17 -14.74
C ALA A 29 10.50 -2.01 -15.84
N LYS A 30 10.15 -2.28 -17.11
CA LYS A 30 11.06 -2.06 -18.26
C LYS A 30 11.48 -0.60 -18.41
N GLY A 31 10.52 0.33 -18.33
CA GLY A 31 10.78 1.77 -18.40
C GLY A 31 11.67 2.24 -17.23
N LEU A 32 11.36 1.82 -16.01
CA LEU A 32 12.15 2.14 -14.83
C LEU A 32 13.59 1.59 -14.93
N LEU A 33 13.77 0.33 -15.30
CA LEU A 33 15.11 -0.25 -15.48
C LEU A 33 15.90 0.45 -16.59
N SER A 34 15.26 0.78 -17.70
CA SER A 34 15.90 1.52 -18.81
C SER A 34 16.32 2.93 -18.38
N MET A 35 15.51 3.60 -17.55
CA MET A 35 15.87 4.89 -16.95
C MET A 35 16.99 4.74 -15.92
N LEU A 36 16.96 3.73 -15.06
CA LEU A 36 18.03 3.43 -14.10
C LEU A 36 19.38 3.20 -14.78
N LEU A 37 19.40 2.51 -15.94
CA LEU A 37 20.60 2.29 -16.76
C LEU A 37 21.03 3.53 -17.57
N SER A 38 20.22 4.60 -17.61
CA SER A 38 20.53 5.86 -18.31
C SER A 38 21.07 6.97 -17.39
N LEU A 39 20.95 6.80 -16.08
CA LEU A 39 21.37 7.78 -15.08
C LEU A 39 22.87 7.63 -14.76
N PRO A 40 23.57 8.72 -14.42
CA PRO A 40 24.99 8.66 -14.10
C PRO A 40 25.25 7.98 -12.74
N ASP A 41 26.44 7.43 -12.55
CA ASP A 41 26.86 6.77 -11.30
C ASP A 41 26.78 7.70 -10.06
N THR A 42 26.87 9.02 -10.28
CA THR A 42 26.74 10.05 -9.24
C THR A 42 25.29 10.27 -8.76
N TRP A 43 24.30 9.67 -9.42
CA TRP A 43 22.89 9.89 -9.10
C TRP A 43 22.47 9.26 -7.77
N HIS A 44 21.66 9.98 -7.00
CA HIS A 44 21.09 9.45 -5.75
C HIS A 44 19.80 8.66 -6.02
N TYR A 45 19.95 7.35 -6.23
CA TYR A 45 18.90 6.34 -6.46
C TYR A 45 17.91 6.12 -5.30
N SER A 46 17.41 7.20 -4.71
CA SER A 46 16.32 7.16 -3.74
C SER A 46 14.96 7.06 -4.45
N VAL A 47 14.02 6.30 -3.87
CA VAL A 47 12.64 6.16 -4.37
C VAL A 47 11.97 7.53 -4.59
N ARG A 48 12.26 8.52 -3.74
CA ARG A 48 11.72 9.88 -3.85
C ARG A 48 12.36 10.70 -4.97
N GLY A 49 13.63 10.47 -5.29
CA GLY A 49 14.30 11.08 -6.44
C GLY A 49 13.78 10.49 -7.75
N LEU A 50 13.66 9.16 -7.84
CA LEU A 50 13.08 8.47 -8.99
C LEU A 50 11.63 8.92 -9.25
N ALA A 51 10.81 9.05 -8.21
CA ALA A 51 9.44 9.57 -8.30
C ALA A 51 9.34 11.10 -8.52
N ALA A 52 10.46 11.83 -8.53
CA ALA A 52 10.50 13.26 -8.86
C ALA A 52 10.85 13.51 -10.34
N ILE A 53 11.53 12.56 -10.99
CA ILE A 53 11.85 12.58 -12.43
C ILE A 53 10.88 11.73 -13.28
N SER A 54 9.99 10.98 -12.64
CA SER A 54 9.00 10.12 -13.30
C SER A 54 7.59 10.68 -13.22
N LEU A 55 6.74 10.36 -14.20
CA LEU A 55 5.29 10.52 -14.09
C LEU A 55 4.67 9.56 -13.04
N GLU A 56 5.36 8.44 -12.79
CA GLU A 56 5.00 7.46 -11.76
C GLU A 56 5.26 8.00 -10.35
N GLY A 57 4.19 8.01 -9.54
CA GLY A 57 4.28 8.36 -8.12
C GLY A 57 5.08 7.32 -7.31
N VAL A 58 5.42 7.70 -6.07
CA VAL A 58 6.23 6.89 -5.13
C VAL A 58 5.78 5.43 -5.05
N ASP A 59 4.47 5.17 -4.97
CA ASP A 59 3.93 3.81 -4.89
C ASP A 59 4.13 3.00 -6.18
N GLY A 60 4.08 3.65 -7.36
CA GLY A 60 4.33 3.03 -8.67
C GLY A 60 5.81 2.73 -8.91
N ILE A 61 6.71 3.59 -8.41
CA ILE A 61 8.14 3.29 -8.35
C ILE A 61 8.41 2.12 -7.40
N LEU A 62 7.76 2.07 -6.23
CA LEU A 62 7.93 0.96 -5.27
C LEU A 62 7.46 -0.38 -5.83
N THR A 63 6.32 -0.43 -6.55
CA THR A 63 5.88 -1.69 -7.18
C THR A 63 6.83 -2.12 -8.29
N ALA A 64 7.27 -1.20 -9.16
CA ALA A 64 8.21 -1.52 -10.23
C ALA A 64 9.61 -1.93 -9.72
N LEU A 65 10.12 -1.32 -8.65
CA LEU A 65 11.36 -1.77 -8.00
C LEU A 65 11.22 -3.18 -7.41
N LYS A 66 10.09 -3.48 -6.75
CA LYS A 66 9.81 -4.83 -6.22
C LYS A 66 9.65 -5.86 -7.35
N GLU A 67 9.07 -5.46 -8.48
CA GLU A 67 8.96 -6.31 -9.67
C GLU A 67 10.34 -6.66 -10.22
N LEU A 68 11.20 -5.65 -10.44
CA LEU A 68 12.60 -5.86 -10.86
C LEU A 68 13.40 -6.71 -9.87
N GLU A 69 13.15 -6.56 -8.57
CA GLU A 69 13.71 -7.41 -7.51
C GLU A 69 13.21 -8.85 -7.61
N THR A 70 11.90 -9.06 -7.82
CA THR A 70 11.29 -10.40 -7.94
C THR A 70 11.77 -11.15 -9.20
N HIS A 71 12.09 -10.42 -10.27
CA HIS A 71 12.63 -10.98 -11.51
C HIS A 71 14.18 -10.97 -11.57
N GLY A 72 14.88 -10.68 -10.47
CA GLY A 72 16.34 -10.79 -10.36
C GLY A 72 17.15 -9.74 -11.13
N TYR A 73 16.53 -8.68 -11.63
CA TYR A 73 17.19 -7.54 -12.29
C TYR A 73 17.73 -6.50 -11.30
N LEU A 74 17.30 -6.56 -10.04
CA LEU A 74 17.69 -5.62 -8.99
C LEU A 74 17.92 -6.38 -7.67
N GLU A 75 18.96 -6.01 -6.94
CA GLU A 75 19.26 -6.48 -5.59
C GLU A 75 19.27 -5.29 -4.63
N ARG A 76 18.45 -5.32 -3.58
CA ARG A 76 18.39 -4.25 -2.58
C ARG A 76 19.23 -4.59 -1.34
N ARG A 77 20.30 -3.83 -1.11
CA ARG A 77 21.17 -3.98 0.07
C ARG A 77 20.86 -2.91 1.10
N GLN A 78 20.48 -3.32 2.30
CA GLN A 78 20.25 -2.40 3.41
C GLN A 78 21.46 -2.39 4.34
N LEU A 79 22.33 -1.39 4.17
CA LEU A 79 23.48 -1.22 5.05
C LEU A 79 23.01 -0.94 6.49
N ARG A 80 23.74 -1.48 7.47
CA ARG A 80 23.60 -1.14 8.89
C ARG A 80 24.79 -0.29 9.30
N GLN A 81 24.53 0.79 10.02
CA GLN A 81 25.60 1.59 10.63
C GLN A 81 26.16 0.86 11.86
N PRO A 82 27.44 1.08 12.24
CA PRO A 82 28.04 0.44 13.43
C PRO A 82 27.36 0.84 14.74
N ASN A 83 26.58 1.92 14.75
CA ASN A 83 25.73 2.35 15.86
C ASN A 83 24.37 1.60 15.94
N GLY A 84 24.17 0.55 15.14
CA GLY A 84 22.94 -0.24 15.09
C GLY A 84 21.78 0.38 14.29
N ARG A 85 21.90 1.61 13.80
CA ARG A 85 20.86 2.25 12.98
C ARG A 85 20.83 1.68 11.56
N LEU A 86 19.63 1.71 10.95
CA LEU A 86 19.46 1.50 9.52
C LEU A 86 20.23 2.60 8.77
N GLY A 87 21.19 2.19 7.94
CA GLY A 87 21.98 3.07 7.10
C GLY A 87 21.34 3.31 5.73
N GLN A 88 22.17 3.61 4.74
CA GLN A 88 21.74 3.81 3.36
C GLN A 88 21.22 2.50 2.75
N THR A 89 20.19 2.60 1.90
CA THR A 89 19.87 1.54 0.94
C THR A 89 20.79 1.69 -0.28
N GLU A 90 21.53 0.65 -0.60
CA GLU A 90 22.23 0.45 -1.86
C GLU A 90 21.33 -0.38 -2.80
N TYR A 91 21.40 -0.10 -4.10
CA TYR A 91 20.70 -0.83 -5.15
C TYR A 91 21.74 -1.32 -6.15
N VAL A 92 21.80 -2.62 -6.38
CA VAL A 92 22.64 -3.21 -7.44
C VAL A 92 21.72 -3.58 -8.60
N ILE A 93 21.99 -3.04 -9.78
CA ILE A 93 21.18 -3.19 -10.99
C ILE A 93 21.90 -4.14 -11.95
N PHE A 94 21.15 -5.00 -12.64
CA PHE A 94 21.69 -5.96 -13.59
C PHE A 94 20.97 -5.87 -14.94
N GLU A 95 21.74 -5.81 -16.04
CA GLU A 95 21.20 -5.85 -17.41
C GLU A 95 20.54 -7.18 -17.79
N LYS A 96 20.85 -8.24 -17.05
CA LYS A 96 20.32 -9.60 -17.21
C LYS A 96 19.91 -10.11 -15.82
N PRO A 97 18.82 -10.87 -15.70
CA PRO A 97 18.35 -11.34 -14.41
C PRO A 97 19.37 -12.30 -13.81
N ARG A 98 19.73 -12.08 -12.55
CA ARG A 98 20.45 -13.09 -11.78
C ARG A 98 19.45 -14.13 -11.30
N SER A 99 19.79 -15.41 -11.47
CA SER A 99 19.10 -16.50 -10.79
C SER A 99 19.26 -16.32 -9.28
N GLN A 100 18.22 -15.81 -8.63
CA GLN A 100 18.17 -15.73 -7.19
C GLN A 100 18.19 -17.16 -6.62
N PRO A 101 19.00 -17.44 -5.57
CA PRO A 101 18.80 -18.66 -4.81
C PRO A 101 17.39 -18.63 -4.24
N CYS A 102 16.69 -19.76 -4.23
CA CYS A 102 15.36 -19.81 -3.64
C CYS A 102 15.46 -19.42 -2.16
N MET A 103 14.90 -18.27 -1.80
CA MET A 103 14.69 -17.92 -0.40
C MET A 103 13.46 -18.69 0.07
N ASP A 104 13.63 -20.01 0.19
CA ASP A 104 12.68 -20.92 0.80
C ASP A 104 12.34 -20.34 2.18
N SER A 105 11.13 -19.79 2.27
CA SER A 105 10.68 -19.14 3.48
C SER A 105 10.63 -20.21 4.57
N PRO A 106 11.34 -20.06 5.70
CA PRO A 106 11.24 -21.03 6.78
C PRO A 106 9.81 -21.01 7.28
N CYS A 107 9.04 -22.02 6.90
CA CYS A 107 7.74 -22.28 7.47
C CYS A 107 7.94 -22.44 8.97
N THR A 108 7.52 -21.43 9.75
CA THR A 108 7.47 -21.55 11.21
C THR A 108 6.39 -22.56 11.55
N GLU A 109 6.77 -23.83 11.49
CA GLU A 109 6.04 -24.94 12.07
C GLU A 109 5.74 -24.59 13.52
N LYS A 110 4.46 -24.45 13.83
CA LYS A 110 4.03 -24.18 15.20
C LYS A 110 4.12 -25.49 15.96
N PRO A 111 4.77 -25.55 17.13
CA PRO A 111 4.70 -26.74 17.96
C PRO A 111 3.25 -26.99 18.35
N ASP A 112 2.70 -28.14 17.98
CA ASP A 112 1.37 -28.55 18.42
C ASP A 112 1.40 -28.85 19.92
N THR A 113 0.82 -27.95 20.71
CA THR A 113 0.69 -28.12 22.16
C THR A 113 -0.27 -29.26 22.45
N VAL A 114 0.30 -30.41 22.85
CA VAL A 114 -0.46 -31.59 23.28
C VAL A 114 -1.40 -31.22 24.44
N SER A 115 -2.70 -31.29 24.19
CA SER A 115 -3.74 -31.13 25.22
C SER A 115 -4.11 -32.51 25.79
N PRO A 116 -3.88 -32.78 27.08
CA PRO A 116 -4.19 -34.09 27.68
C PRO A 116 -5.70 -34.25 27.87
N ASN A 117 -6.24 -35.39 27.42
CA ASN A 117 -7.65 -35.73 27.59
C ASN A 117 -8.03 -35.83 29.08
N THR A 118 -9.20 -35.31 29.45
CA THR A 118 -9.85 -35.57 30.75
C THR A 118 -11.29 -35.99 30.48
N VAL A 119 -11.75 -37.04 31.18
CA VAL A 119 -12.99 -37.77 30.88
C VAL A 119 -14.23 -37.02 31.37
N PRO A 120 -15.31 -36.91 30.57
CA PRO A 120 -16.58 -36.37 31.03
C PRO A 120 -17.43 -37.44 31.77
N PRO A 121 -18.11 -37.07 32.87
CA PRO A 121 -19.23 -37.86 33.40
C PRO A 121 -20.56 -37.43 32.80
N ASP A 122 -21.42 -38.39 32.46
CA ASP A 122 -22.80 -38.16 31.99
C ASP A 122 -23.72 -37.56 33.05
N THR A 123 -24.94 -37.12 32.66
CA THR A 123 -26.22 -37.77 33.03
C THR A 123 -27.47 -36.90 32.68
N ILE A 124 -28.59 -37.55 32.37
CA ILE A 124 -30.01 -37.09 32.22
C ILE A 124 -30.38 -35.95 31.22
N THR A 125 -30.93 -36.38 30.08
CA THR A 125 -31.99 -35.68 29.32
C THR A 125 -33.37 -35.93 29.95
N PRO A 126 -34.32 -34.98 29.91
CA PRO A 126 -35.64 -35.37 29.38
C PRO A 126 -36.44 -34.29 28.58
N ALA A 127 -37.22 -34.79 27.62
CA ALA A 127 -38.52 -34.30 27.15
C ALA A 127 -38.68 -32.95 26.39
N GLN A 128 -39.30 -33.08 25.22
CA GLN A 128 -39.73 -32.06 24.25
C GLN A 128 -40.81 -31.08 24.77
N ARG A 129 -40.81 -29.82 24.28
CA ARG A 129 -41.91 -29.30 23.44
C ARG A 129 -41.55 -27.99 22.70
N SER A 130 -42.42 -27.58 21.79
CA SER A 130 -42.22 -26.50 20.81
C SER A 130 -43.05 -25.24 21.09
N LYS A 131 -42.54 -24.07 20.67
CA LYS A 131 -43.26 -23.05 19.85
C LYS A 131 -42.36 -21.86 19.47
N GLU A 132 -42.79 -21.10 18.48
CA GLU A 132 -42.16 -19.84 18.03
C GLU A 132 -42.36 -18.71 19.05
N GLY A 133 -41.42 -17.74 19.11
CA GLY A 133 -41.51 -16.58 20.00
C GLY A 133 -40.49 -15.48 19.67
N SER A 134 -41.00 -14.27 19.40
CA SER A 134 -40.20 -13.15 18.87
C SER A 134 -39.52 -12.28 19.95
N SER A 135 -38.26 -11.91 19.69
CA SER A 135 -37.63 -10.61 20.02
C SER A 135 -37.37 -10.14 21.47
N LYS A 136 -36.23 -9.43 21.60
CA LYS A 136 -35.83 -8.39 22.60
C LYS A 136 -35.26 -8.79 23.98
N LYS A 137 -33.93 -8.56 24.08
CA LYS A 137 -33.18 -7.82 25.13
C LYS A 137 -33.17 -8.28 26.61
N GLN A 138 -31.94 -8.56 27.08
CA GLN A 138 -31.35 -8.12 28.39
C GLN A 138 -32.06 -8.70 29.67
N LEU A 139 -31.58 -8.67 30.93
CA LEU A 139 -30.30 -8.45 31.66
C LEU A 139 -30.45 -9.25 33.02
N SER A 140 -29.50 -9.49 33.94
CA SER A 140 -28.08 -9.13 34.16
C SER A 140 -27.45 -10.16 35.13
N THR A 141 -26.11 -10.22 35.23
CA THR A 141 -25.43 -10.53 36.50
C THR A 141 -24.29 -9.53 36.71
N ASP A 142 -24.24 -8.90 37.88
CA ASP A 142 -23.22 -7.91 38.25
C ASP A 142 -21.87 -8.53 38.63
N GLU A 143 -20.80 -7.74 38.46
CA GLU A 143 -19.71 -7.66 39.44
C GLU A 143 -19.04 -6.26 39.37
N LYS A 144 -18.57 -5.73 40.50
CA LYS A 144 -18.25 -4.29 40.63
C LYS A 144 -16.82 -3.92 40.18
N GLY A 145 -16.69 -3.28 39.01
CA GLY A 145 -15.43 -2.71 38.49
C GLY A 145 -15.50 -1.20 38.18
N LYS A 146 -14.69 -0.38 38.86
CA LYS A 146 -14.72 1.10 38.79
C LYS A 146 -13.79 1.67 37.70
N THR A 147 -14.22 1.67 36.43
CA THR A 147 -13.43 2.28 35.33
C THR A 147 -14.26 2.86 34.18
N VAL A 148 -13.99 4.14 33.88
CA VAL A 148 -14.22 4.94 32.64
C VAL A 148 -15.26 4.42 31.62
N SER A 149 -16.31 5.22 31.40
CA SER A 149 -17.28 5.05 30.32
C SER A 149 -16.63 5.08 28.92
N GLN A 150 -16.66 3.95 28.22
CA GLN A 150 -16.31 3.88 26.79
C GLN A 150 -17.42 4.56 25.96
N PRO A 151 -17.08 5.41 24.97
CA PRO A 151 -18.08 6.02 24.09
C PRO A 151 -18.70 4.97 23.15
N SER A 152 -20.00 5.11 22.87
CA SER A 152 -20.71 4.38 21.83
C SER A 152 -19.98 4.53 20.49
N ARG A 153 -19.63 3.41 19.85
CA ARG A 153 -19.13 3.38 18.47
C ARG A 153 -20.21 2.81 17.57
N HIS A 154 -20.75 3.66 16.73
CA HIS A 154 -21.73 3.30 15.73
C HIS A 154 -21.03 2.83 14.44
N ARG A 155 -21.76 2.04 13.65
CA ARG A 155 -21.31 1.55 12.33
C ARG A 155 -21.84 2.47 11.25
N TYR A 156 -20.99 2.83 10.31
CA TYR A 156 -21.33 3.71 9.19
C TYR A 156 -20.76 3.16 7.86
N GLY A 157 -21.23 3.74 6.76
CA GLY A 157 -20.88 3.36 5.39
C GLY A 157 -21.69 2.17 4.87
N MET A 158 -21.72 2.03 3.53
CA MET A 158 -22.51 1.04 2.80
C MET A 158 -22.29 -0.42 3.25
N TYR A 159 -21.13 -0.73 3.82
CA TYR A 159 -20.74 -2.07 4.27
C TYR A 159 -20.69 -2.21 5.81
N GLU A 160 -21.27 -1.27 6.57
CA GLU A 160 -21.27 -1.20 8.06
C GLU A 160 -19.89 -1.33 8.75
N ASN A 161 -18.81 -1.18 7.99
CA ASN A 161 -17.45 -1.54 8.41
C ASN A 161 -16.62 -0.35 8.93
N VAL A 162 -17.18 0.88 8.93
CA VAL A 162 -16.55 2.07 9.46
C VAL A 162 -17.06 2.33 10.88
N LEU A 163 -16.19 2.19 11.88
CA LEU A 163 -16.52 2.44 13.29
C LEU A 163 -16.12 3.85 13.70
N LEU A 164 -17.09 4.68 14.10
CA LEU A 164 -16.87 6.03 14.62
C LEU A 164 -17.70 6.21 15.90
N SER A 165 -17.20 6.96 16.88
CA SER A 165 -18.06 7.47 17.95
C SER A 165 -18.82 8.73 17.51
N ASP A 166 -19.85 9.10 18.26
CA ASP A 166 -20.66 10.28 17.98
C ASP A 166 -19.83 11.58 18.00
N GLU A 167 -18.85 11.66 18.92
CA GLU A 167 -17.81 12.71 18.92
C GLU A 167 -16.96 12.72 17.64
N GLU A 168 -16.59 11.55 17.11
CA GLU A 168 -15.77 11.45 15.91
C GLU A 168 -16.55 11.82 14.65
N LEU A 169 -17.85 11.49 14.60
CA LEU A 169 -18.75 11.92 13.54
C LEU A 169 -18.96 13.45 13.58
N GLN A 170 -19.22 14.02 14.76
CA GLN A 170 -19.39 15.47 14.92
C GLN A 170 -18.11 16.23 14.50
N LYS A 171 -16.93 15.73 14.88
CA LYS A 171 -15.63 16.28 14.45
C LYS A 171 -15.41 16.17 12.93
N LEU A 172 -15.91 15.10 12.29
CA LEU A 172 -15.84 14.96 10.83
C LEU A 172 -16.80 15.92 10.12
N GLN A 173 -18.03 16.08 10.61
CA GLN A 173 -19.02 17.01 10.08
C GLN A 173 -18.57 18.48 10.23
N ALA A 174 -17.91 18.84 11.34
CA ALA A 174 -17.35 20.17 11.54
C ALA A 174 -16.19 20.49 10.57
N GLU A 175 -15.39 19.50 10.17
CA GLU A 175 -14.29 19.68 9.22
C GLU A 175 -14.73 19.60 7.75
N PHE A 176 -15.76 18.81 7.44
CA PHE A 176 -16.20 18.50 6.07
C PHE A 176 -17.74 18.47 5.94
N PRO A 177 -18.46 19.58 6.20
CA PRO A 177 -19.92 19.58 6.31
C PRO A 177 -20.67 19.14 5.03
N ALA A 178 -20.07 19.30 3.85
CA ALA A 178 -20.61 18.82 2.58
C ALA A 178 -20.18 17.38 2.21
N ASP A 179 -18.95 16.97 2.56
CA ASP A 179 -18.32 15.74 2.04
C ASP A 179 -18.28 14.56 3.02
N TYR A 180 -18.64 14.76 4.30
CA TYR A 180 -18.38 13.77 5.36
C TYR A 180 -18.92 12.37 5.03
N GLN A 181 -20.11 12.30 4.43
CA GLN A 181 -20.77 11.05 4.02
C GLN A 181 -19.96 10.31 2.95
N SER A 182 -19.63 10.99 1.84
CA SER A 182 -18.83 10.43 0.74
C SER A 182 -17.44 9.99 1.20
N ARG A 183 -16.88 10.64 2.22
CA ARG A 183 -15.60 10.28 2.83
C ARG A 183 -15.69 9.02 3.72
N ILE A 184 -16.82 8.81 4.40
CA ILE A 184 -17.12 7.55 5.11
C ILE A 184 -17.32 6.41 4.10
N GLU A 185 -18.12 6.63 3.06
CA GLU A 185 -18.43 5.64 2.02
C GLU A 185 -17.17 5.19 1.27
N ARG A 186 -16.30 6.12 0.86
CA ARG A 186 -15.01 5.79 0.21
C ARG A 186 -14.09 4.97 1.11
N LEU A 187 -14.11 5.18 2.43
CA LEU A 187 -13.38 4.31 3.36
C LEU A 187 -14.06 2.94 3.50
N SER A 188 -15.39 2.90 3.51
CA SER A 188 -16.19 1.68 3.62
C SER A 188 -15.96 0.74 2.43
N GLU A 189 -16.05 1.27 1.20
CA GLU A 189 -15.76 0.58 -0.05
C GLU A 189 -14.31 0.10 -0.11
N TYR A 190 -13.33 0.95 0.23
CA TYR A 190 -11.92 0.56 0.25
C TYR A 190 -11.64 -0.54 1.27
N MET A 191 -12.26 -0.51 2.45
CA MET A 191 -12.12 -1.57 3.45
C MET A 191 -12.75 -2.89 3.00
N ALA A 192 -13.89 -2.85 2.30
CA ALA A 192 -14.56 -4.03 1.75
C ALA A 192 -13.73 -4.66 0.61
N SER A 193 -13.25 -3.85 -0.32
CA SER A 193 -12.49 -4.31 -1.50
C SER A 193 -11.05 -4.73 -1.22
N SER A 194 -10.36 -4.06 -0.27
CA SER A 194 -8.94 -4.36 0.04
C SER A 194 -8.74 -5.27 1.27
N GLY A 195 -9.80 -5.59 2.01
CA GLY A 195 -9.75 -6.34 3.27
C GLY A 195 -9.02 -5.63 4.42
N ARG A 196 -8.57 -4.38 4.23
CA ARG A 196 -7.78 -3.64 5.21
C ARG A 196 -8.66 -3.15 6.37
N ARG A 197 -8.11 -3.22 7.59
CA ARG A 197 -8.78 -2.77 8.82
C ARG A 197 -7.94 -1.70 9.52
N TYR A 198 -8.59 -0.63 9.95
CA TYR A 198 -7.94 0.54 10.56
C TYR A 198 -8.24 0.62 12.06
N LYS A 199 -7.27 1.07 12.87
CA LYS A 199 -7.44 1.23 14.33
C LYS A 199 -8.26 2.46 14.72
N ASN A 200 -8.29 3.46 13.84
CA ASN A 200 -9.11 4.66 13.98
C ASN A 200 -9.54 5.13 12.58
N HIS A 201 -10.84 5.27 12.35
CA HIS A 201 -11.39 5.57 11.03
C HIS A 201 -11.34 7.08 10.71
N LEU A 202 -11.63 7.94 11.69
CA LEU A 202 -11.56 9.40 11.56
C LEU A 202 -10.15 9.87 11.14
N ALA A 203 -9.11 9.37 11.79
CA ALA A 203 -7.72 9.68 11.45
C ALA A 203 -7.34 9.21 10.04
N THR A 204 -7.93 8.10 9.58
CA THR A 204 -7.74 7.59 8.22
C THR A 204 -8.38 8.53 7.20
N ILE A 205 -9.65 8.93 7.41
CA ILE A 205 -10.36 9.91 6.57
C ILE A 205 -9.60 11.26 6.51
N ARG A 206 -9.20 11.80 7.67
CA ARG A 206 -8.37 13.02 7.79
C ARG A 206 -7.00 12.90 7.12
N SER A 207 -6.45 11.68 6.99
CA SER A 207 -5.19 11.46 6.27
C SER A 207 -5.38 11.52 4.75
N TRP A 208 -6.53 11.06 4.25
CA TRP A 208 -6.87 11.09 2.83
C TRP A 208 -7.25 12.50 2.40
N ALA A 209 -8.10 13.21 3.13
CA ALA A 209 -8.45 14.60 2.84
C ALA A 209 -7.22 15.53 2.75
N ARG A 210 -6.18 15.31 3.58
CA ARG A 210 -4.89 16.02 3.53
C ARG A 210 -3.94 15.57 2.42
N ARG A 211 -4.22 14.45 1.74
CA ARG A 211 -3.55 14.02 0.51
C ARG A 211 -4.29 14.59 -0.71
N ASP A 212 -5.61 14.43 -0.77
CA ASP A 212 -6.48 14.95 -1.83
C ASP A 212 -6.24 16.46 -2.04
N SER A 213 -6.28 17.24 -0.96
CA SER A 213 -6.04 18.70 -0.95
C SER A 213 -4.59 19.14 -1.18
N LYS A 214 -3.64 18.20 -1.27
CA LYS A 214 -2.28 18.46 -1.80
C LYS A 214 -2.19 18.09 -3.27
N GLN A 215 -2.86 17.01 -3.69
CA GLN A 215 -2.89 16.56 -5.07
C GLN A 215 -3.64 17.55 -5.97
N SER A 216 -4.68 18.23 -5.47
CA SER A 216 -5.35 19.35 -6.16
C SER A 216 -4.57 20.68 -6.15
N LYS A 217 -3.44 20.77 -5.43
CA LYS A 217 -2.58 21.96 -5.35
C LYS A 217 -1.25 21.80 -6.11
N LEU A 218 -0.98 20.61 -6.64
CA LEU A 218 0.09 20.44 -7.62
C LEU A 218 -0.42 20.92 -8.99
N PRO A 219 0.39 21.64 -9.79
CA PRO A 219 0.00 21.95 -11.16
C PRO A 219 -0.20 20.65 -11.93
N ALA A 220 -1.29 20.57 -12.71
CA ALA A 220 -1.49 19.47 -13.63
C ALA A 220 -0.31 19.43 -14.63
N TYR A 221 0.11 18.23 -15.02
CA TYR A 221 1.19 18.02 -15.98
C TYR A 221 0.82 18.72 -17.31
N SER A 222 1.49 19.83 -17.62
CA SER A 222 1.36 20.54 -18.89
C SER A 222 2.57 20.25 -19.77
N HIS A 223 2.29 19.91 -21.02
CA HIS A 223 3.29 19.62 -22.05
C HIS A 223 4.03 20.90 -22.51
N ASP A 224 3.42 22.08 -22.37
CA ASP A 224 4.02 23.36 -22.79
C ASP A 224 5.32 23.69 -22.04
N ASN A 225 5.55 23.10 -20.85
CA ASN A 225 6.81 23.24 -20.10
C ASN A 225 8.04 22.65 -20.84
N TYR A 226 7.85 21.89 -21.92
CA TYR A 226 8.90 21.34 -22.78
C TYR A 226 8.91 21.96 -24.19
N ARG A 227 8.13 23.04 -24.41
CA ARG A 227 8.06 23.72 -25.70
C ARG A 227 9.25 24.66 -25.89
N TYR A 228 10.33 24.12 -26.46
CA TYR A 228 11.52 24.89 -26.81
C TYR A 228 11.17 26.06 -27.74
N LYS A 229 11.87 27.20 -27.57
CA LYS A 229 11.78 28.32 -28.52
C LYS A 229 12.91 28.18 -29.54
N GLU A 230 12.55 28.12 -30.82
CA GLU A 230 13.53 28.20 -31.91
C GLU A 230 14.23 29.56 -31.86
N GLY A 231 15.55 29.57 -31.64
CA GLY A 231 16.36 30.79 -31.58
C GLY A 231 17.63 30.67 -30.74
N GLU A 232 17.57 29.95 -29.61
CA GLU A 232 18.73 29.79 -28.72
C GLU A 232 19.46 28.45 -28.98
N SER A 233 20.30 28.44 -30.01
CA SER A 233 21.43 27.49 -30.08
C SER A 233 22.69 28.21 -29.61
N LEU A 234 23.43 27.56 -28.72
CA LEU A 234 24.88 27.75 -28.56
C LEU A 234 25.63 26.93 -29.63
#